data_AF-A0A352T0T0-F1
#
_entry.id   AF-A0A352T0T0-F1
#
_cell.length_a   1.000
_cell.length_b   1.000
_cell.length_c   1.000
_cell.angle_alpha   90.00
_cell.angle_beta   90.00
_cell.angle_gamma   90.00
#
_symmetry.space_group_name_H-M   'P 1'
#
loop_
_entity.id
_entity.type
_entity.pdbx_description
1 polymer ?
#
loop_
_entity_poly.entity_id
_entity_poly.type
_entity_poly.pdbx_seq_one_letter_code
_entity_poly.pdbx_strand_id
1 'polypeptide(L)'
;TLISQLLGGFIFGIGGGVELLGMYSRFSWTSSLGYGWDAVIITTLAKKNPLYVPFAALFLAYLRTGASMMSIATNVPTEIVTVTQGIIILLVVAEQFLSKYKHKMIAKEAKATLSSIKEAE
;
A
#
# COMPACT_ATOMS: atom_id res chain seq x y z
N THR A 1 0.75 22.56 6.35
CA THR A 1 0.06 21.75 5.32
C THR A 1 0.55 22.06 3.92
N LEU A 2 0.58 23.32 3.48
CA LEU A 2 1.07 23.69 2.14
C LEU A 2 2.53 23.27 1.87
N ILE A 3 3.46 23.56 2.79
CA ILE A 3 4.89 23.21 2.66
C ILE A 3 5.09 21.69 2.55
N SER A 4 4.30 20.90 3.30
CA SER A 4 4.35 19.43 3.25
C SER A 4 3.82 18.89 1.91
N GLN A 5 2.76 19.48 1.36
CA GLN A 5 2.24 19.11 0.05
C GLN A 5 3.20 19.48 -1.08
N LEU A 6 3.85 20.66 -1.01
CA LEU A 6 4.85 21.09 -1.96
C LEU A 6 6.08 20.18 -1.94
N LEU A 7 6.62 19.87 -0.75
CA LEU A 7 7.76 18.97 -0.61
C LEU A 7 7.41 17.54 -1.07
N GLY A 8 6.24 17.03 -0.72
CA GLY A 8 5.78 15.70 -1.15
C GLY A 8 5.61 15.62 -2.67
N GLY A 9 4.98 16.62 -3.28
CA GLY A 9 4.81 16.71 -4.73
C GLY A 9 6.15 16.84 -5.47
N PHE A 10 7.08 17.62 -4.92
CA PHE A 10 8.42 17.78 -5.49
C PHE A 10 9.22 16.46 -5.48
N ILE A 11 9.24 15.75 -4.35
CA ILE A 11 9.95 14.46 -4.23
C ILE A 11 9.32 13.41 -5.15
N PHE A 12 7.99 13.33 -5.19
CA PHE A 12 7.28 12.40 -6.08
C PHE A 12 7.54 12.72 -7.56
N GLY A 13 7.52 14.01 -7.93
CA GLY A 13 7.79 14.48 -9.29
C GLY A 13 9.22 14.18 -9.75
N ILE A 14 10.22 14.38 -8.88
CA ILE A 14 11.61 14.03 -9.19
C ILE A 14 11.76 12.53 -9.38
N GLY A 15 11.18 11.70 -8.50
CA GLY A 15 11.26 10.25 -8.62
C GLY A 15 10.72 9.75 -9.97
N GLY A 16 9.52 10.17 -10.34
CA GLY A 16 8.92 9.81 -11.63
C GLY A 16 9.70 10.39 -12.83
N GLY A 17 10.21 11.62 -12.71
CA GLY A 17 10.99 12.27 -13.75
C GLY A 17 12.33 11.56 -14.03
N VAL A 18 13.05 11.16 -12.98
CA VAL A 18 14.32 10.41 -13.11
C VAL A 18 14.09 9.08 -13.80
N GLU A 19 13.02 8.37 -13.45
CA GLU A 19 12.69 7.08 -14.07
C GLU A 19 12.32 7.22 -15.55
N LEU A 20 11.47 8.19 -15.89
CA LEU A 20 11.08 8.48 -17.28
C LEU A 20 12.27 8.88 -18.15
N LEU A 21 13.14 9.75 -17.64
CA LEU A 21 14.33 10.23 -18.37
C LEU A 21 15.47 9.20 -18.43
N GLY A 22 15.55 8.30 -17.44
CA GLY A 22 16.62 7.32 -17.32
C GLY A 22 16.35 5.98 -18.02
N MET A 23 15.11 5.47 -17.97
CA MET A 23 14.78 4.15 -18.50
C MET A 23 14.22 4.17 -19.93
N TYR A 24 13.60 5.27 -20.37
CA TYR A 24 12.91 5.32 -21.65
C TYR A 24 13.62 6.26 -22.64
N SER A 25 13.98 5.74 -23.81
CA SER A 25 14.65 6.53 -24.86
C SER A 25 13.70 7.47 -25.60
N ARG A 26 12.39 7.18 -25.57
CA ARG A 26 11.33 7.99 -26.17
C ARG A 26 10.09 7.93 -25.31
N PHE A 27 9.44 9.08 -25.11
CA PHE A 27 8.17 9.15 -24.40
C PHE A 27 7.07 8.49 -25.25
N SER A 28 6.60 7.32 -24.82
CA SER A 28 5.45 6.66 -25.44
C SER A 28 4.19 6.99 -24.64
N TRP A 29 3.19 7.58 -25.29
CA TRP A 29 1.89 7.92 -24.70
C TRP A 29 1.02 6.69 -24.35
N THR A 30 1.49 5.48 -24.63
CA THR A 30 0.64 4.30 -24.76
C THR A 30 0.45 3.50 -23.46
N SER A 31 1.01 3.93 -22.32
CA SER A 31 0.80 3.20 -21.06
C SER A 31 0.89 4.10 -19.83
N SER A 32 -0.18 4.05 -19.03
CA SER A 32 -0.10 4.51 -17.64
C SER A 32 0.85 3.58 -16.89
N LEU A 33 1.91 4.12 -16.28
CA LEU A 33 2.95 3.30 -15.61
C LEU A 33 2.44 2.53 -14.37
N GLY A 34 1.21 2.79 -13.91
CA GLY A 34 0.58 2.05 -12.81
C GLY A 34 1.14 2.36 -11.42
N TYR A 35 2.25 3.09 -11.30
CA TYR A 35 2.93 3.37 -10.03
C TYR A 35 2.07 4.09 -8.98
N GLY A 36 1.07 4.87 -9.42
CA GLY A 36 0.08 5.45 -8.49
C GLY A 36 -0.76 4.39 -7.77
N TRP A 37 -1.12 3.30 -8.46
CA TRP A 37 -1.83 2.18 -7.85
C TRP A 37 -0.91 1.36 -6.95
N ASP A 38 0.33 1.13 -7.35
CA ASP A 38 1.34 0.45 -6.51
C ASP A 38 1.56 1.21 -5.18
N ALA A 39 1.54 2.55 -5.20
CA ALA A 39 1.66 3.36 -3.98
C ALA A 39 0.53 3.13 -2.96
N VAL A 40 -0.70 2.84 -3.42
CA VAL A 40 -1.83 2.48 -2.55
C VAL A 40 -1.55 1.17 -1.83
N ILE A 41 -0.99 0.19 -2.53
CA ILE A 41 -0.61 -1.12 -1.98
C ILE A 41 0.46 -0.95 -0.91
N ILE A 42 1.53 -0.23 -1.23
CA ILE A 42 2.67 -0.01 -0.32
C ILE A 42 2.22 0.70 0.95
N THR A 43 1.39 1.74 0.83
CA THR A 43 0.90 2.51 1.98
C THR A 43 0.01 1.68 2.90
N THR A 44 -0.82 0.83 2.30
CA THR A 44 -1.71 -0.07 3.02
C THR A 44 -0.92 -1.14 3.77
N LEU A 45 0.09 -1.71 3.11
CA LEU A 45 1.03 -2.68 3.71
C LEU A 45 1.84 -2.06 4.85
N ALA A 46 2.27 -0.80 4.72
CA ALA A 46 3.01 -0.08 5.75
C ALA A 46 2.15 0.39 6.95
N LYS A 47 0.85 0.09 6.98
CA LYS A 47 -0.08 0.48 8.07
C LYS A 47 -0.01 1.98 8.43
N LYS A 48 0.17 2.86 7.43
CA LYS A 48 0.35 4.33 7.58
C LYS A 48 1.61 4.78 8.33
N ASN A 49 2.55 3.89 8.60
CA ASN A 49 3.82 4.23 9.23
C ASN A 49 4.88 4.50 8.14
N PRO A 50 5.43 5.72 8.04
CA PRO A 50 6.36 6.09 6.97
C PRO A 50 7.68 5.31 7.03
N LEU A 51 8.09 4.85 8.21
CA LEU A 51 9.34 4.09 8.39
C LEU A 51 9.31 2.71 7.72
N TYR A 52 8.13 2.09 7.59
CA TYR A 52 7.98 0.77 6.96
C TYR A 52 7.76 0.84 5.44
N VAL A 53 7.62 2.03 4.87
CA VAL A 53 7.37 2.24 3.43
C VAL A 53 8.50 1.66 2.55
N PRO A 54 9.79 1.88 2.83
CA PRO A 54 10.86 1.31 2.01
C PRO A 54 10.86 -0.22 2.02
N PHE A 55 10.56 -0.83 3.17
CA PHE A 55 10.50 -2.28 3.32
C PHE A 55 9.31 -2.89 2.56
N ALA A 56 8.15 -2.25 2.66
CA ALA A 56 6.95 -2.60 1.91
C ALA A 56 7.14 -2.45 0.39
N ALA A 57 7.82 -1.39 -0.05
CA ALA A 57 8.14 -1.15 -1.46
C ALA A 57 9.10 -2.22 -2.01
N LEU A 58 10.13 -2.59 -1.25
CA LEU A 58 11.08 -3.64 -1.64
C LEU A 58 10.38 -5.00 -1.76
N PHE A 59 9.51 -5.34 -0.80
CA PHE A 59 8.72 -6.57 -0.85
C PHE A 59 7.83 -6.62 -2.10
N LEU A 60 7.13 -5.52 -2.42
CA LEU A 60 6.29 -5.44 -3.61
C LEU A 60 7.12 -5.55 -4.90
N ALA A 61 8.27 -4.87 -4.97
CA ALA A 61 9.18 -4.94 -6.11
C ALA A 61 9.67 -6.37 -6.34
N TYR A 62 10.05 -7.08 -5.27
CA TYR A 62 10.50 -8.47 -5.35
C TYR A 62 9.41 -9.39 -5.92
N LEU A 63 8.16 -9.26 -5.45
CA LEU A 63 7.04 -10.04 -5.97
C LEU A 63 6.76 -9.73 -7.45
N ARG A 64 6.79 -8.45 -7.83
CA ARG A 64 6.54 -8.03 -9.22
C ARG A 64 7.62 -8.54 -10.16
N THR A 65 8.90 -8.41 -9.80
CA THR A 65 10.02 -8.92 -10.59
C THR A 65 10.00 -10.45 -10.64
N GLY A 66 9.76 -11.13 -9.52
CA GLY A 66 9.64 -12.59 -9.48
C GLY A 66 8.53 -13.11 -10.39
N ALA A 67 7.35 -12.49 -10.34
CA ALA A 67 6.23 -12.90 -11.18
C ALA A 67 6.45 -12.53 -12.67
N SER A 68 7.13 -11.42 -12.98
CA SER A 68 7.56 -11.10 -14.34
C SER A 68 8.53 -12.14 -14.90
N MET A 69 9.48 -12.62 -14.09
CA MET A 69 10.39 -13.71 -14.49
C MET A 69 9.63 -15.03 -14.71
N MET A 70 8.63 -15.33 -13.88
CA MET A 70 7.76 -16.49 -14.08
C MET A 70 6.93 -16.40 -15.36
N SER A 71 6.46 -15.20 -15.71
CA SER A 71 5.73 -14.95 -16.96
C SER A 71 6.58 -15.26 -18.19
N ILE A 72 7.84 -14.82 -18.17
CA ILE A 72 8.82 -15.08 -19.26
C ILE A 72 9.15 -16.58 -19.34
N ALA A 73 9.39 -17.23 -18.20
CA ALA A 73 9.85 -18.63 -18.18
C ALA A 73 8.74 -19.65 -18.49
N THR A 74 7.48 -19.34 -18.17
CA THR A 74 6.39 -20.35 -18.11
C THR A 74 5.22 -20.02 -19.04
N ASN A 75 5.33 -18.99 -19.90
CA ASN A 75 4.22 -18.49 -20.74
C ASN A 75 2.96 -18.13 -19.93
N VAL A 76 3.13 -17.82 -18.64
CA VAL A 76 2.02 -17.45 -17.76
C VAL A 76 1.71 -15.96 -17.98
N PRO A 77 0.44 -15.59 -18.20
CA PRO A 77 0.06 -14.19 -18.38
C PRO A 77 0.43 -13.34 -17.14
N THR A 78 0.89 -12.10 -17.37
CA THR A 78 1.25 -11.13 -16.31
C THR A 78 0.10 -10.77 -15.36
N GLU A 79 -1.12 -11.15 -15.72
CA GLU A 79 -2.36 -11.02 -14.97
C GLU A 79 -2.27 -11.70 -13.59
N ILE A 80 -1.44 -12.75 -13.45
CA ILE A 80 -1.15 -13.38 -12.16
C ILE A 80 -0.53 -12.40 -11.15
N VAL A 81 0.25 -11.42 -11.62
CA VAL A 81 0.82 -10.37 -10.76
C VAL A 81 -0.31 -9.52 -10.19
N THR A 82 -1.21 -9.04 -11.05
CA THR A 82 -2.34 -8.18 -10.68
C THR A 82 -3.29 -8.89 -9.71
N VAL A 83 -3.58 -10.17 -9.94
CA VAL A 83 -4.42 -10.98 -9.03
C VAL A 83 -3.75 -11.15 -7.68
N THR A 84 -2.45 -11.47 -7.65
CA THR A 84 -1.69 -11.63 -6.41
C THR A 84 -1.65 -10.34 -5.61
N GLN A 85 -1.41 -9.21 -6.27
CA GLN A 85 -1.49 -7.87 -5.67
C GLN A 85 -2.87 -7.61 -5.07
N GLY A 86 -3.95 -7.95 -5.78
CA GLY A 86 -5.33 -7.84 -5.29
C GLY A 86 -5.58 -8.66 -4.02
N ILE A 87 -5.08 -9.90 -3.97
CA ILE A 87 -5.20 -10.77 -2.78
C ILE A 87 -4.43 -10.17 -1.59
N ILE A 88 -3.22 -9.64 -1.80
CA ILE A 88 -2.44 -8.98 -0.75
C ILE A 88 -3.21 -7.79 -0.18
N ILE A 89 -3.76 -6.93 -1.03
CA ILE A 89 -4.57 -5.80 -0.59
C ILE A 89 -5.78 -6.29 0.22
N LEU A 90 -6.51 -7.29 -0.29
CA LEU A 90 -7.68 -7.83 0.37
C LEU A 90 -7.36 -8.36 1.77
N LEU A 91 -6.28 -9.12 1.93
CA LEU A 91 -5.84 -9.65 3.23
C LEU A 91 -5.41 -8.54 4.20
N VAL A 92 -4.60 -7.58 3.75
CA VAL A 92 -4.12 -6.49 4.61
C VAL A 92 -5.25 -5.55 5.01
N VAL A 93 -6.15 -5.21 4.09
CA VAL A 93 -7.32 -4.37 4.38
C VAL A 93 -8.28 -5.09 5.33
N ALA A 94 -8.52 -6.39 5.12
CA ALA A 94 -9.36 -7.19 6.01
C ALA A 94 -8.79 -7.21 7.45
N GLU A 95 -7.48 -7.43 7.61
CA GLU A 95 -6.79 -7.33 8.90
C GLU A 95 -6.98 -5.95 9.56
N GLN A 96 -6.75 -4.86 8.82
CA GLN A 96 -6.94 -3.50 9.34
C GLN A 96 -8.38 -3.22 9.74
N PHE A 97 -9.34 -3.73 8.96
CA PHE A 97 -10.76 -3.56 9.22
C PHE A 97 -11.19 -4.34 10.47
N LEU A 98 -10.84 -5.64 10.57
CA LEU A 98 -11.13 -6.48 11.72
C LEU A 98 -10.48 -5.95 13.00
N SER A 99 -9.22 -5.53 12.94
CA SER A 99 -8.51 -4.96 14.09
C SER A 99 -9.23 -3.73 14.63
N LYS A 100 -9.62 -2.78 13.77
CA LYS A 100 -10.38 -1.60 14.18
C LYS A 100 -11.76 -1.93 14.74
N TYR A 101 -12.46 -2.92 14.18
CA TYR A 101 -13.77 -3.36 14.69
C TYR A 101 -13.64 -3.99 16.07
N LYS A 102 -12.66 -4.86 16.27
CA LYS A 102 -12.39 -5.51 17.56
C LYS A 102 -12.05 -4.49 18.65
N HIS A 103 -11.23 -3.48 18.34
CA HIS A 103 -10.92 -2.39 19.28
C HIS A 103 -12.15 -1.54 19.63
N LYS A 104 -13.06 -1.28 18.68
CA LYS A 104 -14.31 -0.55 18.97
C LYS A 104 -15.26 -1.34 19.87
N MET A 105 -15.33 -2.67 19.70
CA MET A 105 -16.17 -3.53 20.54
C MET A 105 -15.63 -3.62 21.97
N ILE A 106 -14.33 -3.86 22.14
CA ILE A 106 -13.68 -3.92 23.46
C ILE A 106 -13.74 -2.56 24.17
N ALA A 107 -13.55 -1.45 23.45
CA ALA A 107 -13.70 -0.11 24.02
C ALA A 107 -15.14 0.22 24.44
N LYS A 108 -16.15 -0.36 23.76
CA LYS A 108 -17.56 -0.20 24.12
C LYS A 108 -17.91 -1.00 25.37
N GLU A 109 -17.42 -2.24 25.49
CA GLU A 109 -17.59 -3.06 26.69
C GLU A 109 -16.89 -2.45 27.90
N ALA A 110 -15.63 -2.05 27.77
CA ALA A 110 -14.88 -1.43 28.87
C ALA A 110 -15.55 -0.15 29.42
N LYS A 111 -16.17 0.65 28.54
CA LYS A 111 -16.88 1.87 28.93
C LYS A 111 -18.22 1.58 29.63
N ALA A 112 -18.90 0.49 29.24
CA ALA A 112 -20.13 0.03 29.87
C ALA A 112 -19.87 -0.56 31.27
N THR A 113 -18.78 -1.31 31.43
CA THR A 113 -18.36 -1.81 32.75
C THR A 113 -17.94 -0.68 33.69
N LEU A 114 -17.26 0.35 33.17
CA LEU A 114 -16.87 1.51 33.98
C LEU A 114 -18.10 2.32 34.46
N SER A 115 -19.15 2.44 33.65
CA SER A 115 -20.37 3.17 34.06
C SER A 115 -21.15 2.40 35.13
N SER A 116 -21.23 1.07 35.04
CA SER A 116 -21.88 0.26 36.07
C SER A 116 -21.14 0.27 37.41
N ILE A 117 -19.82 0.44 37.41
CA ILE A 117 -19.03 0.59 38.65
C ILE A 117 -19.27 1.97 39.27
N LYS A 118 -19.41 3.01 38.44
CA LYS A 118 -19.60 4.40 38.89
C LYS A 118 -21.02 4.72 39.38
N GLU A 119 -22.02 3.93 38.98
CA GLU A 119 -23.39 3.99 39.51
C GLU A 119 -23.56 3.17 40.80
N ALA A 120 -22.58 2.35 41.15
CA ALA A 120 -22.56 1.56 42.38
C ALA A 120 -21.82 2.24 43.55
N GLU A 121 -21.08 3.33 43.29
CA GLU A 121 -20.56 4.29 44.28
C GLU A 121 -21.53 5.46 44.46
#